data_AF-A0A3N6FQA6-F1
#
_entry.id   AF-A0A3N6FQA6-F1
#
_cell.length_a   1.000
_cell.length_b   1.000
_cell.length_c   1.000
_cell.angle_alpha   90.00
_cell.angle_beta   90.00
_cell.angle_gamma   90.00
#
_symmetry.space_group_name_H-M   'P 1'
#
loop_
_entity.id
_entity.type
_entity.pdbx_description
1 polymer ?
#
loop_
_entity_poly.entity_id
_entity_poly.type
_entity_poly.pdbx_seq_one_letter_code
_entity_poly.pdbx_strand_id
1 'polypeptide(L)'
;MSGLCEESVEQQAYITRFLLDYTAVPLLGQTFLRGMLPTRDAVRIVAGAADAVAPNTLVAYEIPLVDDDDEPATAPMALGWARTLVSSNPAYSDASVMGMPLVRVDTSAVEPAPPARTDQVLRILRTLAWPDIETPPSPALCGFLLTGQDSMRLYVAVEEVGVVAADVRLTGALTALLAALPTLVREEERWTTDETDPHCVHTIDLTTW
;
A
#
# COMPACT_ATOMS: atom_id res chain seq x y z
N MET A 1 4.88 22.64 22.60
CA MET A 1 4.06 23.00 21.43
C MET A 1 4.71 22.71 20.07
N SER A 2 6.00 22.33 20.00
CA SER A 2 6.67 22.01 18.71
C SER A 2 6.50 20.54 18.25
N GLY A 3 6.38 19.57 19.19
CA GLY A 3 6.37 18.13 18.86
C GLY A 3 5.15 17.64 18.08
N LEU A 4 3.94 18.10 18.41
CA LEU A 4 2.71 17.69 17.69
C LEU A 4 2.71 18.09 16.21
N CYS A 5 3.40 19.19 15.86
CA CYS A 5 3.52 19.62 14.48
C CYS A 5 4.54 18.75 13.71
N GLU A 6 5.57 18.25 14.39
CA GLU A 6 6.60 17.39 13.79
C GLU A 6 6.04 15.98 13.56
N GLU A 7 5.37 15.40 14.57
CA GLU A 7 4.68 14.09 14.46
C GLU A 7 3.62 14.09 13.34
N SER A 8 2.84 15.16 13.23
CA SER A 8 1.84 15.29 12.16
C SER A 8 2.49 15.35 10.77
N VAL A 9 3.64 16.03 10.63
CA VAL A 9 4.38 16.11 9.37
C VAL A 9 4.98 14.77 8.98
N GLU A 10 5.58 14.05 9.94
CA GLU A 10 6.13 12.70 9.71
C GLU A 10 5.03 11.72 9.28
N GLN A 11 3.89 11.73 9.98
CA GLN A 11 2.75 10.89 9.62
C GLN A 11 2.20 11.22 8.24
N GLN A 12 2.07 12.51 7.90
CA GLN A 12 1.66 12.94 6.56
C GLN A 12 2.65 12.51 5.47
N ALA A 13 3.96 12.61 5.73
CA ALA A 13 4.99 12.16 4.81
C ALA A 13 4.91 10.64 4.59
N TYR A 14 4.71 9.88 5.67
CA TYR A 14 4.51 8.43 5.63
C TYR A 14 3.27 8.05 4.81
N ILE A 15 2.11 8.65 5.10
CA ILE A 15 0.86 8.40 4.35
C ILE A 15 1.03 8.77 2.88
N THR A 16 1.68 9.90 2.59
CA THR A 16 1.94 10.34 1.22
C THR A 16 2.79 9.32 0.47
N ARG A 17 3.92 8.89 1.04
CA ARG A 17 4.80 7.86 0.44
C ARG A 17 4.05 6.56 0.19
N PHE A 18 3.23 6.12 1.16
CA PHE A 18 2.41 4.93 1.00
C PHE A 18 1.38 5.07 -0.13
N LEU A 19 0.83 6.25 -0.36
CA LEU A 19 -0.23 6.45 -1.34
C LEU A 19 0.27 6.75 -2.77
N LEU A 20 1.57 6.97 -2.98
CA LEU A 20 2.11 7.38 -4.29
C LEU A 20 1.70 6.47 -5.45
N ASP A 21 1.77 5.14 -5.30
CA ASP A 21 1.43 4.22 -6.41
C ASP A 21 -0.06 4.27 -6.79
N TYR A 22 -0.93 4.76 -5.90
CA TYR A 22 -2.36 4.93 -6.18
C TYR A 22 -2.66 6.16 -7.05
N THR A 23 -1.64 6.91 -7.47
CA THR A 23 -1.77 7.86 -8.58
C THR A 23 -1.93 7.16 -9.93
N ALA A 24 -1.42 5.92 -10.05
CA ALA A 24 -1.48 5.09 -11.25
C ALA A 24 -2.52 3.96 -11.16
N VAL A 25 -3.01 3.66 -9.96
CA VAL A 25 -4.02 2.61 -9.70
C VAL A 25 -5.32 3.27 -9.25
N PRO A 26 -6.49 2.87 -9.77
CA PRO A 26 -7.75 3.46 -9.33
C PRO A 26 -8.01 3.18 -7.84
N LEU A 27 -8.50 4.18 -7.12
CA LEU A 27 -9.06 4.03 -5.78
C LEU A 27 -10.32 3.17 -5.86
N LEU A 28 -11.21 3.51 -6.81
CA LEU A 28 -12.44 2.79 -7.14
C LEU A 28 -12.89 3.14 -8.55
N GLY A 29 -13.25 2.15 -9.36
CA GLY A 29 -13.75 2.38 -10.72
C GLY A 29 -12.75 3.17 -11.58
N GLN A 30 -13.16 4.34 -12.06
CA GLN A 30 -12.33 5.27 -12.85
C GLN A 30 -11.84 6.48 -12.02
N THR A 31 -11.92 6.41 -10.69
CA THR A 31 -11.46 7.45 -9.78
C THR A 31 -10.08 7.09 -9.25
N PHE A 32 -9.15 8.04 -9.34
CA PHE A 32 -7.74 7.91 -9.00
C PHE A 32 -7.36 8.92 -7.92
N LEU A 33 -6.24 8.65 -7.23
CA LEU A 33 -5.58 9.67 -6.43
C LEU A 33 -5.00 10.75 -7.35
N ARG A 34 -5.37 12.00 -7.13
CA ARG A 34 -4.93 13.17 -7.91
C ARG A 34 -4.03 14.11 -7.13
N GLY A 35 -4.03 14.00 -5.80
CA GLY A 35 -3.14 14.78 -4.96
C GLY A 35 -3.26 14.41 -3.49
N MET A 36 -2.21 14.75 -2.76
CA MET A 36 -2.15 14.70 -1.30
C MET A 36 -1.83 16.11 -0.84
N LEU A 37 -2.74 16.76 -0.11
CA LEU A 37 -2.52 18.12 0.40
C LEU A 37 -2.31 18.08 1.92
N PRO A 38 -1.24 18.72 2.43
CA PRO A 38 -0.98 18.75 3.86
C PRO A 38 -1.97 19.70 4.57
N THR A 39 -2.31 19.33 5.80
CA THR A 39 -2.99 20.19 6.78
C THR A 39 -2.33 20.05 8.14
N ARG A 40 -2.81 20.74 9.17
CA ARG A 40 -2.20 20.67 10.50
C ARG A 40 -2.44 19.31 11.18
N ASP A 41 -3.69 18.87 11.23
CA ASP A 41 -4.14 17.73 12.06
C ASP A 41 -4.87 16.65 11.21
N ALA A 42 -4.81 16.77 9.88
CA ALA A 42 -5.48 15.91 8.92
C ALA A 42 -4.63 15.74 7.65
N VAL A 43 -4.98 14.76 6.82
CA VAL A 43 -4.49 14.61 5.46
C VAL A 43 -5.63 14.84 4.47
N ARG A 44 -5.39 15.61 3.41
CA ARG A 44 -6.38 15.80 2.33
C ARG A 44 -6.04 14.92 1.15
N ILE A 45 -6.89 13.94 0.89
CA ILE A 45 -6.81 13.06 -0.28
C ILE A 45 -7.66 13.69 -1.38
N VAL A 46 -7.02 14.08 -2.48
CA VAL A 46 -7.71 14.64 -3.66
C VAL A 46 -7.96 13.51 -4.65
N ALA A 47 -9.20 13.32 -5.07
CA ALA A 47 -9.59 12.28 -6.01
C ALA A 47 -10.36 12.84 -7.21
N GLY A 48 -10.31 12.12 -8.33
CA GLY A 48 -11.00 12.44 -9.58
C GLY A 48 -10.65 11.47 -10.69
N ALA A 49 -11.11 11.72 -11.92
CA ALA A 49 -10.72 10.92 -13.09
C ALA A 49 -9.20 11.00 -13.36
N ALA A 50 -8.66 10.04 -14.10
CA ALA A 50 -7.21 9.93 -14.38
C ALA A 50 -6.60 11.17 -15.05
N ASP A 51 -7.40 11.93 -15.80
CA ASP A 51 -7.02 13.17 -16.49
C ASP A 51 -7.60 14.43 -15.81
N ALA A 52 -8.29 14.28 -14.68
CA ALA A 52 -8.86 15.41 -13.95
C ALA A 52 -7.76 16.33 -13.41
N VAL A 53 -7.91 17.62 -13.72
CA VAL A 53 -7.01 18.72 -13.31
C VAL A 53 -7.80 19.94 -12.85
N ALA A 54 -8.97 20.21 -13.45
CA ALA A 54 -9.78 21.36 -13.08
C ALA A 54 -10.38 21.20 -11.67
N PRO A 55 -10.34 22.22 -10.80
CA PRO A 55 -10.80 22.09 -9.40
C PRO A 55 -12.23 21.56 -9.24
N ASN A 56 -13.15 21.94 -10.14
CA ASN A 56 -14.54 21.47 -10.12
C ASN A 56 -14.73 20.02 -10.59
N THR A 57 -13.67 19.37 -11.08
CA THR A 57 -13.65 17.94 -11.47
C THR A 57 -12.95 17.07 -10.42
N LEU A 58 -12.50 17.68 -9.32
CA LEU A 58 -11.77 17.05 -8.23
C LEU A 58 -12.59 17.19 -6.94
N VAL A 59 -12.41 16.25 -6.01
CA VAL A 59 -12.95 16.34 -4.65
C VAL A 59 -11.81 16.12 -3.66
N ALA A 60 -11.73 16.96 -2.63
CA ALA A 60 -10.77 16.81 -1.54
C ALA A 60 -11.46 16.20 -0.32
N TYR A 61 -10.95 15.08 0.17
CA TYR A 61 -11.40 14.42 1.39
C TYR A 61 -10.40 14.71 2.51
N GLU A 62 -10.82 15.46 3.54
CA GLU A 62 -10.02 15.78 4.73
C GLU A 62 -10.24 14.70 5.78
N ILE A 63 -9.24 13.81 5.91
CA ILE A 63 -9.22 12.67 6.82
C ILE A 63 -8.34 13.04 8.03
N PRO A 64 -8.87 13.02 9.26
CA PRO A 64 -8.09 13.24 10.47
C PRO A 64 -6.84 12.34 10.57
N LEU A 65 -5.75 12.85 11.14
CA LEU A 65 -4.53 12.05 11.39
C LEU A 65 -4.63 11.16 12.63
N VAL A 66 -5.64 11.39 13.47
CA VAL A 66 -6.00 10.53 14.59
C VAL A 66 -7.41 10.00 14.35
N ASP A 67 -7.67 8.77 14.76
CA ASP A 67 -9.02 8.23 14.80
C ASP A 67 -9.75 8.66 16.10
N ASP A 68 -10.95 8.12 16.29
CA ASP A 68 -11.83 8.51 17.41
C ASP A 68 -11.34 8.00 18.78
N ASP A 69 -10.40 7.06 18.79
CA ASP A 69 -9.74 6.54 19.99
C ASP A 69 -8.41 7.30 20.29
N ASP A 70 -8.18 8.43 19.61
CA ASP A 70 -6.93 9.20 19.62
C ASP A 70 -5.72 8.38 19.12
N GLU A 71 -5.93 7.27 18.38
CA GLU A 71 -4.85 6.48 17.80
C GLU A 71 -4.41 7.05 16.43
N PRO A 72 -3.12 7.02 16.09
CA PRO A 72 -2.64 7.51 14.80
C PRO A 72 -3.27 6.75 13.62
N ALA A 73 -3.97 7.46 12.75
CA ALA A 73 -4.51 6.92 11.51
C ALA A 73 -3.40 6.30 10.65
N THR A 74 -3.56 5.01 10.35
CA THR A 74 -2.61 4.30 9.49
C THR A 74 -2.85 4.62 8.02
N ALA A 75 -1.80 4.54 7.18
CA ALA A 75 -1.95 4.77 5.74
C ALA A 75 -2.94 3.80 5.05
N PRO A 76 -3.00 2.50 5.42
CA PRO A 76 -4.07 1.61 4.95
C PRO A 76 -5.48 2.07 5.36
N MET A 77 -5.67 2.60 6.57
CA MET A 77 -6.97 3.13 7.00
C MET A 77 -7.36 4.37 6.19
N ALA A 78 -6.44 5.31 5.99
CA ALA A 78 -6.65 6.49 5.14
C ALA A 78 -7.07 6.12 3.71
N LEU A 79 -6.42 5.10 3.12
CA LEU A 79 -6.81 4.55 1.83
C LEU A 79 -8.21 3.93 1.85
N GLY A 80 -8.52 3.15 2.89
CA GLY A 80 -9.82 2.50 3.09
C GLY A 80 -10.95 3.51 3.17
N TRP A 81 -10.80 4.56 3.99
CA TRP A 81 -11.77 5.66 4.07
C TRP A 81 -11.93 6.37 2.73
N ALA A 82 -10.83 6.71 2.04
CA ALA A 82 -10.91 7.33 0.72
C ALA A 82 -11.74 6.49 -0.27
N ARG A 83 -11.60 5.16 -0.25
CA ARG A 83 -12.41 4.27 -1.09
C ARG A 83 -13.88 4.25 -0.71
N THR A 84 -14.20 4.19 0.59
CA THR A 84 -15.59 4.27 1.06
C THR A 84 -16.24 5.61 0.69
N LEU A 85 -15.48 6.70 0.76
CA LEU A 85 -15.95 8.05 0.44
C LEU A 85 -16.08 8.30 -1.06
N VAL A 86 -15.30 7.61 -1.89
CA VAL A 86 -15.45 7.65 -3.35
C VAL A 86 -16.62 6.77 -3.82
N SER A 87 -16.91 5.67 -3.12
CA SER A 87 -18.09 4.82 -3.43
C SER A 87 -19.40 5.49 -3.03
N SER A 88 -19.36 6.26 -1.94
CA SER A 88 -20.47 7.10 -1.50
C SER A 88 -20.49 8.36 -2.36
N ASN A 89 -21.48 8.52 -3.23
CA ASN A 89 -21.63 9.74 -4.03
C ASN A 89 -21.48 10.96 -3.09
N PRO A 90 -20.50 11.87 -3.30
CA PRO A 90 -20.11 12.83 -2.28
C PRO A 90 -21.34 13.62 -1.82
N ALA A 91 -21.64 13.53 -0.53
CA ALA A 91 -22.67 14.37 0.07
C ALA A 91 -22.32 15.83 -0.25
N TYR A 92 -23.34 16.61 -0.59
CA TYR A 92 -23.19 18.03 -0.90
C TYR A 92 -22.34 18.71 0.18
N SER A 93 -21.20 19.29 -0.20
CA SER A 93 -20.31 20.01 0.73
C SER A 93 -20.43 21.51 0.51
N ASP A 94 -20.67 22.23 1.61
CA ASP A 94 -20.64 23.70 1.66
C ASP A 94 -19.21 24.25 1.79
N ALA A 95 -18.20 23.39 1.96
CA ALA A 95 -16.80 23.77 2.11
C ALA A 95 -16.01 23.58 0.82
N SER A 96 -15.00 24.43 0.61
CA SER A 96 -14.07 24.29 -0.51
C SER A 96 -12.63 24.57 -0.12
N VAL A 97 -11.70 23.95 -0.86
CA VAL A 97 -10.26 24.20 -0.78
C VAL A 97 -9.71 24.30 -2.19
N MET A 98 -9.01 25.40 -2.51
CA MET A 98 -8.46 25.65 -3.86
C MET A 98 -9.52 25.51 -4.98
N GLY A 99 -10.79 25.82 -4.70
CA GLY A 99 -11.90 25.68 -5.66
C GLY A 99 -12.44 24.26 -5.84
N MET A 100 -11.92 23.29 -5.09
CA MET A 100 -12.44 21.92 -5.02
C MET A 100 -13.45 21.80 -3.87
N PRO A 101 -14.56 21.06 -4.02
CA PRO A 101 -15.38 20.63 -2.89
C PRO A 101 -14.53 19.91 -1.84
N LEU A 102 -14.73 20.27 -0.57
CA LEU A 102 -14.00 19.71 0.57
C LEU A 102 -14.95 18.88 1.44
N VAL A 103 -14.78 17.56 1.48
CA VAL A 103 -15.52 16.68 2.37
C VAL A 103 -14.66 16.44 3.62
N ARG A 104 -15.13 16.90 4.78
CA ARG A 104 -14.51 16.55 6.07
C ARG A 104 -15.04 15.20 6.52
N VAL A 105 -14.13 14.31 6.87
CA VAL A 105 -14.47 12.93 7.19
C VAL A 105 -14.64 12.80 8.69
N ASP A 106 -15.80 12.29 9.08
CA ASP A 106 -16.06 11.78 10.43
C ASP A 106 -15.73 10.29 10.41
N THR A 107 -14.58 9.92 10.97
CA THR A 107 -14.07 8.53 10.97
C THR A 107 -14.95 7.61 11.81
N SER A 108 -15.70 8.15 12.78
CA SER A 108 -16.61 7.38 13.63
C SER A 108 -17.85 6.91 12.87
N ALA A 109 -18.20 7.62 11.80
CA ALA A 109 -19.39 7.38 10.99
C ALA A 109 -19.08 6.60 9.70
N VAL A 110 -17.80 6.37 9.38
CA VAL A 110 -17.38 5.78 8.11
C VAL A 110 -16.41 4.62 8.35
N GLU A 111 -16.86 3.42 8.06
CA GLU A 111 -15.98 2.24 8.07
C GLU A 111 -15.00 2.29 6.88
N PRO A 112 -13.68 2.11 7.10
CA PRO A 112 -12.72 2.03 6.01
C PRO A 112 -12.98 0.78 5.16
N ALA A 113 -12.93 0.92 3.84
CA ALA A 113 -13.02 -0.23 2.94
C ALA A 113 -11.88 -1.23 3.22
N PRO A 114 -12.14 -2.55 3.15
CA PRO A 114 -11.10 -3.55 3.37
C PRO A 114 -10.00 -3.44 2.30
N PRO A 115 -8.76 -3.86 2.62
CA PRO A 115 -7.66 -3.85 1.67
C PRO A 115 -7.99 -4.64 0.41
N ALA A 116 -7.76 -4.03 -0.76
CA ALA A 116 -7.86 -4.70 -2.04
C ALA A 116 -6.63 -5.60 -2.27
N ARG A 117 -6.77 -6.56 -3.18
CA ARG A 117 -5.66 -7.42 -3.63
C ARG A 117 -4.44 -6.62 -4.07
N THR A 118 -4.65 -5.52 -4.79
CA THR A 118 -3.56 -4.64 -5.25
C THR A 118 -2.76 -4.08 -4.08
N ASP A 119 -3.40 -3.79 -2.96
CA ASP A 119 -2.74 -3.23 -1.77
C ASP A 119 -1.80 -4.27 -1.15
N GLN A 120 -2.23 -5.53 -1.10
CA GLN A 120 -1.42 -6.64 -0.59
C GLN A 120 -0.21 -6.88 -1.49
N VAL A 121 -0.40 -6.86 -2.81
CA VAL A 121 0.70 -6.98 -3.79
C VAL A 121 1.69 -5.83 -3.62
N LEU A 122 1.23 -4.58 -3.65
CA LEU A 122 2.10 -3.41 -3.49
C LEU A 122 2.84 -3.42 -2.15
N ARG A 123 2.17 -3.84 -1.07
CA ARG A 123 2.81 -3.98 0.25
C ARG A 123 4.00 -4.93 0.18
N ILE A 124 3.83 -6.13 -0.37
CA ILE A 124 4.92 -7.12 -0.51
C ILE A 124 6.06 -6.57 -1.33
N LEU A 125 5.75 -6.08 -2.53
CA LEU A 125 6.75 -5.62 -3.48
C LEU A 125 7.54 -4.44 -2.94
N ARG A 126 6.88 -3.47 -2.27
CA ARG A 126 7.57 -2.35 -1.63
C ARG A 126 8.47 -2.82 -0.48
N THR A 127 7.98 -3.70 0.38
CA THR A 127 8.78 -4.23 1.50
C THR A 127 10.04 -4.94 1.00
N LEU A 128 9.97 -5.63 -0.13
CA LEU A 128 11.10 -6.40 -0.66
C LEU A 128 11.99 -5.65 -1.66
N ALA A 129 11.48 -4.64 -2.36
CA ALA A 129 12.25 -3.88 -3.35
C ALA A 129 12.81 -2.57 -2.79
N TRP A 130 12.09 -1.93 -1.87
CA TRP A 130 12.46 -0.63 -1.32
C TRP A 130 12.09 -0.53 0.18
N PRO A 131 12.68 -1.39 1.03
CA PRO A 131 12.48 -1.30 2.46
C PRO A 131 12.99 0.05 2.98
N ASP A 132 12.41 0.52 4.08
CA ASP A 132 12.78 1.82 4.66
C ASP A 132 14.05 1.73 5.51
N ILE A 133 15.13 1.25 4.90
CA ILE A 133 16.45 1.04 5.51
C ILE A 133 17.55 1.46 4.52
N GLU A 134 18.71 1.88 5.03
CA GLU A 134 19.83 2.36 4.21
C GLU A 134 20.49 1.25 3.37
N THR A 135 20.39 0.00 3.82
CA THR A 135 20.98 -1.15 3.13
C THR A 135 19.97 -1.82 2.21
N PRO A 136 20.35 -2.16 0.97
CA PRO A 136 19.51 -2.94 0.07
C PRO A 136 19.01 -4.23 0.74
N PRO A 137 17.77 -4.66 0.47
CA PRO A 137 17.24 -5.91 1.00
C PRO A 137 18.13 -7.09 0.55
N SER A 138 18.43 -7.99 1.49
CA SER A 138 19.10 -9.26 1.22
C SER A 138 18.24 -10.40 1.74
N PRO A 139 17.73 -11.29 0.86
CA PRO A 139 17.97 -11.36 -0.58
C PRO A 139 17.27 -10.23 -1.36
N ALA A 140 17.82 -9.87 -2.53
CA ALA A 140 17.22 -8.87 -3.39
C ALA A 140 16.06 -9.46 -4.21
N LEU A 141 14.95 -8.72 -4.34
CA LEU A 141 13.87 -9.10 -5.24
C LEU A 141 14.26 -8.82 -6.70
N CYS A 142 14.34 -9.86 -7.52
CA CYS A 142 14.65 -9.79 -8.95
C CYS A 142 13.41 -9.71 -9.85
N GLY A 143 12.28 -10.23 -9.38
CA GLY A 143 11.04 -10.24 -10.15
C GLY A 143 9.88 -10.83 -9.36
N PHE A 144 8.68 -10.77 -9.93
CA PHE A 144 7.49 -11.39 -9.35
C PHE A 144 6.50 -11.80 -10.44
N LEU A 145 5.64 -12.77 -10.13
CA LEU A 145 4.54 -13.19 -11.00
C LEU A 145 3.30 -13.47 -10.15
N LEU A 146 2.17 -12.88 -10.52
CA LEU A 146 0.89 -13.20 -9.89
C LEU A 146 0.39 -14.54 -10.42
N THR A 147 0.28 -15.54 -9.55
CA THR A 147 -0.04 -16.93 -9.93
C THR A 147 -1.49 -17.32 -9.65
N GLY A 148 -2.22 -16.51 -8.89
CA GLY A 148 -3.62 -16.78 -8.54
C GLY A 148 -4.30 -15.58 -7.88
N GLN A 149 -5.51 -15.80 -7.35
CA GLN A 149 -6.27 -14.75 -6.66
C GLN A 149 -5.54 -14.27 -5.39
N ASP A 150 -5.01 -15.20 -4.60
CA ASP A 150 -4.32 -14.89 -3.34
C ASP A 150 -2.88 -15.37 -3.31
N SER A 151 -2.26 -15.61 -4.49
CA SER A 151 -0.91 -16.15 -4.59
C SER A 151 -0.04 -15.38 -5.57
N MET A 152 1.26 -15.35 -5.26
CA MET A 152 2.29 -14.71 -6.05
C MET A 152 3.59 -15.49 -5.92
N ARG A 153 4.33 -15.61 -7.02
CA ARG A 153 5.71 -16.08 -7.05
C ARG A 153 6.65 -14.88 -6.93
N LEU A 154 7.60 -14.96 -6.02
CA LEU A 154 8.67 -13.98 -5.83
C LEU A 154 9.99 -14.58 -6.31
N TYR A 155 10.74 -13.87 -7.13
CA TYR A 155 12.07 -14.30 -7.58
C TYR A 155 13.11 -13.51 -6.80
N VAL A 156 13.90 -14.19 -5.97
CA VAL A 156 14.90 -13.52 -5.11
C VAL A 156 16.31 -14.04 -5.38
N ALA A 157 17.29 -13.13 -5.37
CA ALA A 157 18.70 -13.48 -5.52
C ALA A 157 19.29 -13.99 -4.21
N VAL A 158 19.66 -15.27 -4.18
CA VAL A 158 20.35 -15.92 -3.07
C VAL A 158 21.82 -16.09 -3.45
N GLU A 159 22.70 -15.57 -2.59
CA GLU A 159 24.15 -15.63 -2.78
C GLU A 159 24.64 -17.09 -2.94
N GLU A 160 25.59 -17.32 -3.84
CA GLU A 160 26.16 -18.64 -4.21
C GLU A 160 25.19 -19.66 -4.85
N VAL A 161 23.88 -19.43 -4.76
CA VAL A 161 22.84 -20.34 -5.29
C VAL A 161 22.29 -19.84 -6.63
N GLY A 162 22.00 -18.54 -6.73
CA GLY A 162 21.29 -17.95 -7.88
C GLY A 162 19.88 -17.49 -7.52
N VAL A 163 18.97 -17.46 -8.50
CA VAL A 163 17.60 -16.99 -8.28
C VAL A 163 16.73 -18.12 -7.73
N VAL A 164 16.12 -17.90 -6.57
CA VAL A 164 15.15 -18.80 -5.95
C VAL A 164 13.75 -18.21 -6.10
N ALA A 165 12.81 -19.01 -6.59
CA ALA A 165 11.40 -18.64 -6.66
C ALA A 165 10.67 -19.08 -5.39
N ALA A 166 9.94 -18.17 -4.75
CA ALA A 166 9.13 -18.43 -3.58
C ALA A 166 7.65 -18.16 -3.86
N ASP A 167 6.83 -19.20 -3.80
CA ASP A 167 5.38 -19.08 -3.92
C ASP A 167 4.78 -18.69 -2.57
N VAL A 168 4.16 -17.51 -2.49
CA VAL A 168 3.62 -16.93 -1.26
C VAL A 168 2.13 -16.64 -1.38
N ARG A 169 1.44 -16.63 -0.23
CA ARG A 169 0.08 -16.09 -0.15
C ARG A 169 0.09 -14.59 0.13
N LEU A 170 -0.85 -13.86 -0.48
CA LEU A 170 -1.07 -12.43 -0.25
C LEU A 170 -1.78 -12.14 1.08
N THR A 171 -2.43 -13.16 1.65
CA THR A 171 -3.22 -13.11 2.89
C THR A 171 -2.57 -13.94 4.00
N GLY A 172 -2.89 -13.65 5.26
CA GLY A 172 -2.43 -14.42 6.42
C GLY A 172 -1.32 -13.70 7.19
N ALA A 173 -0.34 -14.45 7.69
CA ALA A 173 0.77 -13.93 8.51
C ALA A 173 1.86 -13.24 7.66
N LEU A 174 1.46 -12.36 6.75
CA LEU A 174 2.34 -11.80 5.72
C LEU A 174 3.56 -11.07 6.30
N THR A 175 3.39 -10.31 7.39
CA THR A 175 4.52 -9.64 8.07
C THR A 175 5.55 -10.65 8.56
N ALA A 176 5.10 -11.75 9.17
CA ALA A 176 5.99 -12.79 9.68
C ALA A 176 6.68 -13.54 8.54
N LEU A 177 5.96 -13.83 7.46
CA LEU A 177 6.51 -14.41 6.23
C LEU A 177 7.61 -13.52 5.64
N LEU A 178 7.34 -12.22 5.44
CA LEU A 178 8.32 -11.30 4.85
C LEU A 178 9.57 -11.15 5.74
N ALA A 179 9.41 -11.20 7.06
CA ALA A 179 10.53 -11.17 8.00
C ALA A 179 11.35 -12.48 7.99
N ALA A 180 10.70 -13.64 7.80
CA ALA A 180 11.35 -14.94 7.74
C ALA A 180 11.93 -15.26 6.36
N LEU A 181 11.44 -14.62 5.30
CA LEU A 181 11.79 -14.91 3.91
C LEU A 181 13.30 -14.98 3.67
N PRO A 182 14.15 -14.07 4.19
CA PRO A 182 15.59 -14.18 4.01
C PRO A 182 16.18 -15.51 4.51
N THR A 183 15.65 -16.05 5.59
CA THR A 183 16.07 -17.35 6.12
C THR A 183 15.48 -18.48 5.29
N LEU A 184 14.17 -18.43 5.00
CA LEU A 184 13.44 -19.52 4.35
C LEU A 184 13.98 -19.87 2.96
N VAL A 185 14.40 -18.86 2.18
CA VAL A 185 14.94 -19.11 0.83
C VAL A 185 16.31 -19.77 0.82
N ARG A 186 16.98 -19.84 1.98
CA ARG A 186 18.30 -20.48 2.15
C ARG A 186 18.21 -21.90 2.71
N GLU A 187 17.01 -22.37 3.06
CA GLU A 187 16.81 -23.71 3.62
C GLU A 187 16.72 -24.74 2.50
N GLU A 188 17.84 -25.43 2.25
CA GLU A 188 17.97 -26.41 1.15
C GLU A 188 16.93 -27.54 1.24
N GLU A 189 16.47 -27.88 2.44
CA GLU A 189 15.45 -28.92 2.65
C GLU A 189 14.08 -28.55 2.07
N ARG A 190 13.85 -27.26 1.77
CA ARG A 190 12.63 -26.75 1.15
C ARG A 190 12.75 -26.62 -0.37
N TRP A 191 13.96 -26.70 -0.92
CA TRP A 191 14.19 -26.49 -2.34
C TRP A 191 13.66 -27.64 -3.16
N THR A 192 12.95 -27.28 -4.22
CA THR A 192 12.56 -28.19 -5.30
C THR A 192 13.17 -27.69 -6.60
N THR A 193 13.58 -28.59 -7.47
CA THR A 193 13.98 -28.23 -8.84
C THR A 193 12.72 -28.14 -9.70
N ASP A 194 12.49 -26.97 -10.29
CA ASP A 194 11.42 -26.76 -11.27
C ASP A 194 12.04 -26.68 -12.67
N GLU A 195 11.88 -27.75 -13.45
CA GLU A 195 12.40 -27.81 -14.83
C GLU A 195 11.60 -26.93 -15.81
N THR A 196 10.48 -26.34 -15.37
CA THR A 196 9.58 -25.58 -16.24
C THR A 196 9.75 -24.07 -16.11
N ASP A 197 10.29 -23.57 -15.00
CA ASP A 197 10.53 -22.14 -14.77
C ASP A 197 11.99 -21.78 -15.13
N PRO A 198 12.23 -21.11 -16.28
CA PRO A 198 13.58 -20.77 -16.72
C PRO A 198 14.21 -19.61 -15.92
N HIS A 199 13.49 -19.01 -14.97
CA HIS A 199 13.92 -17.82 -14.24
C HIS A 199 14.52 -18.12 -12.87
N CYS A 200 14.48 -19.37 -12.41
CA CYS A 200 15.01 -19.78 -11.11
C CYS A 200 15.79 -21.10 -11.19
N VAL A 201 16.69 -21.30 -10.23
CA VAL A 201 17.38 -22.60 -10.03
C VAL A 201 16.59 -23.52 -9.11
N HIS A 202 15.86 -22.94 -8.16
CA HIS A 202 15.06 -23.65 -7.16
C HIS A 202 13.74 -22.92 -6.92
N THR A 203 12.72 -23.70 -6.56
CA THR A 203 11.43 -23.21 -6.10
C THR A 203 11.21 -23.64 -4.65
N ILE A 204 10.49 -22.81 -3.90
CA ILE A 204 9.96 -23.12 -2.58
C ILE A 204 8.47 -22.77 -2.53
N ASP A 205 7.68 -23.63 -1.90
CA ASP A 205 6.27 -23.37 -1.62
C ASP A 205 6.12 -22.85 -0.17
N LEU A 206 5.78 -21.57 -0.03
CA LEU A 206 5.49 -20.90 1.24
C LEU A 206 4.00 -20.53 1.34
N THR A 207 3.13 -21.15 0.53
CA THR A 207 1.70 -20.82 0.53
C THR A 207 0.97 -21.28 1.79
N THR A 208 1.57 -22.18 2.58
CA THR A 208 1.01 -22.68 3.84
C THR A 208 1.68 -22.12 5.09
N TRP A 209 2.49 -21.06 4.95
CA TRP A 209 3.22 -20.42 6.06
C TRP A 209 2.34 -19.60 6.99
#